data_AF-A0A1Q8F6G5-F1
#
_entry.id   AF-A0A1Q8F6G5-F1
#
_cell.length_a   1.000
_cell.length_b   1.000
_cell.length_c   1.000
_cell.angle_alpha   90.00
_cell.angle_beta   90.00
_cell.angle_gamma   90.00
#
_symmetry.space_group_name_H-M   'P 1'
#
loop_
_entity.id
_entity.type
_entity.pdbx_description
1 polymer ?
#
loop_
_entity_poly.entity_id
_entity_poly.type
_entity_poly.pdbx_seq_one_letter_code
_entity_poly.pdbx_strand_id
1 'polypeptide(L)'
;MSNNRLPELIAAGQELLTLFEQEDVQTAEQLIDHYLILLDAVFQNIPPHVVLDMDHQQALVQFQTLHELIEHAKNQTEAALWKFSKAGRASDMYKLNAG
;
A
#
# COMPACT_ATOMS: atom_id res chain seq x y z
N MET A 1 -0.44 20.69 24.67
CA MET A 1 -0.12 19.25 24.66
C MET A 1 0.50 18.97 23.30
N SER A 2 1.67 18.33 23.25
CA SER A 2 2.30 17.99 21.97
C SER A 2 1.34 17.06 21.22
N ASN A 3 0.81 17.50 20.07
CA ASN A 3 0.00 16.67 19.16
C ASN A 3 0.94 15.68 18.46
N ASN A 4 1.62 14.83 19.23
CA ASN A 4 2.49 13.81 18.66
C ASN A 4 1.61 12.66 18.17
N ARG A 5 1.26 12.69 16.87
CA ARG A 5 0.47 11.66 16.20
C ARG A 5 1.32 10.43 15.80
N LEU A 6 2.61 10.44 16.11
CA LEU A 6 3.53 9.35 15.76
C LEU A 6 3.10 7.97 16.31
N PRO A 7 2.63 7.83 17.57
CA PRO A 7 2.15 6.52 18.05
C PRO A 7 0.92 6.03 17.29
N GLU A 8 0.03 6.95 16.92
CA GLU A 8 -1.18 6.64 16.13
C GLU A 8 -0.81 6.21 14.72
N LEU A 9 0.17 6.88 14.09
CA LEU A 9 0.73 6.51 12.80
C LEU A 9 1.31 5.09 12.82
N ILE A 10 2.15 4.79 13.82
CA ILE A 10 2.80 3.48 13.94
C ILE A 10 1.76 2.37 14.13
N ALA A 11 0.73 2.63 14.94
CA ALA A 11 -0.37 1.69 15.16
C ALA A 11 -1.17 1.43 13.87
N ALA A 12 -1.58 2.49 13.17
CA ALA A 12 -2.30 2.38 11.91
C ALA A 12 -1.47 1.65 10.84
N GLY A 13 -0.16 1.93 10.75
CA GLY A 13 0.74 1.24 9.84
C GLY A 13 0.91 -0.25 10.18
N GLN A 14 0.91 -0.61 11.47
CA GLN A 14 0.98 -2.01 11.90
C GLN A 14 -0.31 -2.76 11.56
N GLU A 15 -1.46 -2.12 11.76
CA GLU A 15 -2.75 -2.68 11.39
C GLU A 15 -2.86 -2.88 9.87
N LEU A 16 -2.40 -1.91 9.06
CA LEU A 16 -2.31 -2.07 7.61
C LEU A 16 -1.44 -3.27 7.21
N LEU A 17 -0.26 -3.45 7.83
CA LEU A 17 0.60 -4.60 7.56
C LEU A 17 -0.14 -5.91 7.85
N THR A 18 -0.83 -6.01 8.98
CA THR A 18 -1.61 -7.20 9.34
C THR A 18 -2.78 -7.45 8.36
N LEU A 19 -3.46 -6.39 7.91
CA LEU A 19 -4.52 -6.52 6.90
C LEU A 19 -3.98 -7.02 5.56
N PHE A 20 -2.81 -6.53 5.13
CA PHE A 20 -2.15 -7.02 3.92
C PHE A 20 -1.70 -8.48 4.06
N GLU A 21 -1.18 -8.90 5.22
CA GLU A 21 -0.87 -10.32 5.50
C GLU A 21 -2.10 -11.22 5.46
N GLN A 22 -3.27 -10.69 5.83
CA GLN A 22 -4.55 -11.40 5.80
C GLN A 22 -5.27 -11.33 4.45
N GLU A 23 -4.68 -10.67 3.46
CA GLU A 23 -5.30 -10.37 2.16
C GLU A 23 -6.64 -9.62 2.27
N ASP A 24 -6.91 -8.95 3.39
CA ASP A 24 -8.11 -8.13 3.60
C ASP A 24 -7.91 -6.72 3.00
N VAL A 25 -7.90 -6.69 1.67
CA VAL A 25 -7.69 -5.46 0.89
C VAL A 25 -8.80 -4.43 1.11
N GLN A 26 -10.04 -4.88 1.36
CA GLN A 26 -11.18 -3.96 1.53
C GLN A 26 -11.06 -3.14 2.81
N THR A 27 -10.71 -3.80 3.92
CA THR A 27 -10.49 -3.10 5.19
C THR A 27 -9.21 -2.25 5.12
N ALA A 28 -8.15 -2.74 4.45
CA ALA A 28 -6.93 -1.97 4.24
C ALA A 28 -7.18 -0.67 3.45
N GLU A 29 -8.01 -0.71 2.40
CA GLU A 29 -8.39 0.48 1.63
C GLU A 29 -9.10 1.54 2.47
N GLN A 30 -9.91 1.14 3.45
CA GLN A 30 -10.58 2.10 4.34
C GLN A 30 -9.60 2.73 5.34
N LEU A 31 -8.62 1.97 5.81
CA LEU A 31 -7.65 2.43 6.79
C LEU A 31 -6.54 3.29 6.16
N ILE A 32 -6.22 3.08 4.89
CA ILE A 32 -5.06 3.73 4.25
C ILE A 32 -5.22 5.24 4.14
N ASP A 33 -6.43 5.74 3.92
CA ASP A 33 -6.69 7.19 3.87
C ASP A 33 -6.36 7.85 5.23
N HIS A 34 -6.79 7.22 6.34
CA HIS A 34 -6.47 7.69 7.68
C HIS A 34 -4.96 7.64 7.95
N TYR A 35 -4.32 6.54 7.59
CA TYR A 35 -2.87 6.38 7.72
C TYR A 35 -2.09 7.47 6.97
N LEU A 36 -2.49 7.81 5.73
CA LEU A 36 -1.83 8.86 4.93
C LEU A 36 -2.01 10.25 5.55
N ILE A 37 -3.18 10.54 6.14
CA ILE A 37 -3.42 11.78 6.87
C ILE A 37 -2.50 11.89 8.09
N LEU A 38 -2.31 10.78 8.83
CA LEU A 38 -1.40 10.73 9.97
C LEU A 38 0.06 10.89 9.54
N LEU A 39 0.45 10.26 8.43
CA LEU A 39 1.80 10.34 7.88
C LEU A 39 2.15 11.79 7.52
N ASP A 40 1.27 12.45 6.77
CA ASP A 40 1.44 13.87 6.43
C ASP A 40 1.48 14.72 7.71
N ALA A 41 0.58 14.48 8.66
CA ALA A 41 0.54 15.24 9.90
C ALA A 41 1.84 15.16 10.73
N VAL A 42 2.48 13.99 10.76
CA VAL A 42 3.73 13.72 11.48
C VAL A 42 4.94 14.33 10.76
N PHE A 43 5.02 14.17 9.44
CA PHE A 43 6.23 14.54 8.69
C PHE A 43 6.19 15.96 8.08
N GLN A 44 5.02 16.58 7.87
CA GLN A 44 4.89 17.91 7.22
C GLN A 44 5.70 19.03 7.90
N ASN A 45 5.89 18.93 9.23
CA ASN A 45 6.53 19.97 10.03
C ASN A 45 8.01 19.67 10.31
N ILE A 46 8.55 18.57 9.78
CA ILE A 46 9.94 18.19 9.97
C ILE A 46 10.79 18.93 8.92
N PRO A 47 11.71 19.81 9.34
CA PRO A 47 12.57 20.50 8.39
C PRO A 47 13.45 19.51 7.60
N PRO A 48 13.70 19.78 6.31
CA PRO A 48 14.63 18.97 5.54
C PRO A 48 16.03 19.03 6.18
N HIS A 49 16.73 17.89 6.24
CA HIS A 49 18.06 17.69 6.85
C HIS A 49 18.09 17.65 8.39
N VAL A 50 16.95 17.53 9.05
CA VAL A 50 16.91 17.21 10.48
C VAL A 50 17.23 15.73 10.71
N VAL A 51 18.08 15.45 11.69
CA VAL A 51 18.29 14.09 12.19
C VAL A 51 16.99 13.62 12.83
N LEU A 52 16.33 12.66 12.19
CA LEU A 52 15.15 12.01 12.74
C LEU A 52 15.53 11.22 13.98
N ASP A 53 14.68 11.25 15.00
CA ASP A 53 14.80 10.32 16.11
C ASP A 53 14.45 8.89 15.66
N MET A 54 14.74 7.94 16.55
CA MET A 54 14.56 6.51 16.28
C MET A 54 13.09 6.15 15.95
N ASP A 55 12.12 6.82 16.58
CA ASP A 55 10.71 6.50 16.40
C ASP A 55 10.21 6.99 15.03
N HIS A 56 10.65 8.17 14.59
CA HIS A 56 10.36 8.67 13.24
C HIS A 56 11.06 7.84 12.16
N GLN A 57 12.29 7.37 12.43
CA GLN A 57 12.98 6.43 11.53
C GLN A 57 12.20 5.12 11.39
N GLN A 58 11.69 4.57 12.50
CA GLN A 58 10.86 3.38 12.48
C GLN A 58 9.59 3.57 11.66
N ALA A 59 8.90 4.71 11.83
CA ALA A 59 7.72 5.02 11.02
C ALA A 59 8.01 5.10 9.52
N LEU A 60 9.18 5.63 9.12
CA LEU A 60 9.61 5.65 7.72
C LEU A 60 9.91 4.25 7.16
N VAL A 61 10.57 3.40 7.94
CA VAL A 61 10.82 2.01 7.52
C VAL A 61 9.49 1.27 7.35
N GLN A 62 8.55 1.46 8.27
CA GLN A 62 7.20 0.88 8.15
C GLN A 62 6.48 1.37 6.89
N PHE A 63 6.56 2.68 6.59
CA PHE A 63 6.00 3.24 5.36
C PHE A 63 6.64 2.63 4.09
N GLN A 64 7.96 2.45 4.07
CA GLN A 64 8.66 1.81 2.95
C GLN A 64 8.18 0.37 2.73
N THR A 65 8.04 -0.43 3.80
CA THR A 65 7.51 -1.79 3.71
C THR A 65 6.10 -1.81 3.13
N LEU A 66 5.21 -0.92 3.60
CA LEU A 66 3.85 -0.80 3.07
C LEU A 66 3.84 -0.43 1.59
N HIS A 67 4.69 0.53 1.19
CA HIS A 67 4.82 0.94 -0.21
C HIS A 67 5.27 -0.22 -1.11
N GLU A 68 6.28 -0.99 -0.69
CA GLU A 68 6.78 -2.15 -1.44
C GLU A 68 5.71 -3.24 -1.59
N LEU A 69 4.93 -3.52 -0.54
CA LEU A 69 3.84 -4.49 -0.59
C LEU A 69 2.75 -4.07 -1.59
N ILE A 70 2.35 -2.79 -1.56
CA ILE A 70 1.34 -2.25 -2.48
C ILE A 70 1.85 -2.29 -3.93
N GLU A 71 3.11 -1.90 -4.15
CA GLU A 71 3.72 -1.93 -5.49
C GLU A 71 3.79 -3.36 -6.04
N HIS A 72 4.16 -4.33 -5.20
CA HIS A 72 4.18 -5.73 -5.58
C HIS A 72 2.78 -6.26 -5.93
N ALA A 73 1.75 -5.96 -5.11
CA ALA A 73 0.37 -6.36 -5.36
C ALA A 73 -0.18 -5.76 -6.67
N LYS A 74 0.15 -4.51 -6.97
CA LYS A 74 -0.18 -3.85 -8.23
C LYS A 74 0.44 -4.59 -9.42
N ASN A 75 1.75 -4.86 -9.37
CA ASN A 75 2.47 -5.54 -10.45
C ASN A 75 1.90 -6.95 -10.72
N GLN A 76 1.51 -7.68 -9.67
CA GLN A 76 0.85 -8.98 -9.80
C GLN A 76 -0.52 -8.88 -10.47
N THR A 77 -1.31 -7.87 -10.11
CA THR A 77 -2.64 -7.63 -10.69
C THR A 77 -2.55 -7.30 -12.17
N GLU A 78 -1.62 -6.42 -12.55
CA GLU A 78 -1.37 -6.07 -13.95
C GLU A 78 -0.96 -7.30 -14.79
N ALA A 79 -0.08 -8.16 -14.24
CA ALA A 79 0.32 -9.39 -14.89
C ALA A 79 -0.85 -10.37 -15.08
N ALA A 80 -1.76 -10.47 -14.11
CA ALA A 80 -2.95 -11.30 -14.20
C ALA A 80 -3.92 -10.79 -15.29
N LEU A 81 -4.19 -9.48 -15.31
CA LEU A 81 -5.04 -8.85 -16.32
C LEU A 81 -4.50 -9.08 -17.74
N TRP A 82 -3.18 -8.99 -17.93
CA TRP A 82 -2.57 -9.25 -19.23
C TRP A 82 -2.74 -10.71 -19.68
N LYS A 83 -2.64 -11.68 -18.77
CA LYS A 83 -2.91 -13.10 -19.06
C LYS A 83 -4.37 -13.32 -19.45
N PHE A 84 -5.33 -12.71 -18.75
CA PHE A 84 -6.74 -12.80 -19.10
C PHE A 84 -7.04 -12.18 -20.46
N SER A 85 -6.43 -11.03 -20.79
CA SER A 85 -6.58 -10.42 -22.12
C SER A 85 -6.12 -11.35 -23.25
N LYS A 86 -4.99 -12.06 -23.05
CA LYS A 86 -4.51 -13.08 -24.00
C LYS A 86 -5.46 -14.26 -24.13
N ALA A 87 -5.99 -14.76 -23.02
CA ALA A 87 -6.97 -15.85 -23.02
C ALA A 87 -8.26 -15.45 -23.75
N GLY A 88 -8.71 -14.20 -23.56
CA GLY A 88 -9.84 -13.63 -24.30
C GLY A 88 -9.59 -13.64 -25.81
N ARG A 89 -8.44 -13.10 -26.26
CA ARG A 89 -8.06 -13.12 -27.69
C ARG A 89 -7.97 -14.53 -28.27
N ALA A 90 -7.44 -15.49 -27.51
CA ALA A 90 -7.37 -16.89 -27.94
C ALA A 90 -8.77 -17.52 -28.09
N SER A 91 -9.70 -17.20 -27.18
CA SER A 91 -11.09 -17.63 -27.25
C SER A 91 -11.82 -17.05 -28.47
N ASP A 92 -11.60 -15.76 -28.76
CA ASP A 92 -12.17 -15.11 -29.94
C ASP A 92 -11.66 -15.74 -31.25
N MET A 93 -10.35 -16.04 -31.32
CA MET A 93 -9.75 -16.75 -32.45
C MET A 93 -10.31 -18.17 -32.62
N TYR A 94 -10.53 -18.91 -31.53
CA TYR A 94 -11.15 -20.23 -31.59
C TYR A 94 -12.56 -20.15 -32.17
N LYS A 95 -13.39 -19.22 -31.68
CA LYS A 95 -14.77 -19.03 -32.18
C LYS A 95 -14.82 -18.68 -33.67
N LEU A 96 -13.87 -17.89 -34.16
CA LEU A 96 -13.79 -17.51 -35.58
C LEU A 96 -13.38 -18.65 -36.51
N ASN A 97 -12.70 -19.70 -36.00
CA ASN A 97 -12.21 -20.81 -36.81
C ASN A 97 -12.98 -22.12 -36.59
N ALA A 98 -13.75 -22.22 -35.50
CA ALA A 98 -14.53 -23.39 -35.12
C ALA A 98 -16.05 -23.21 -35.28
N GLY A 99 -16.50 -22.02 -35.69
CA GLY A 99 -17.89 -21.71 -36.09
C GLY A 99 -17.99 -21.49 -37.59
#